data_AF-A0A958TK71-F1
#
_entry.id   AF-A0A958TK71-F1
#
_cell.length_a   1.000
_cell.length_b   1.000
_cell.length_c   1.000
_cell.angle_alpha   90.00
_cell.angle_beta   90.00
_cell.angle_gamma   90.00
#
_symmetry.space_group_name_H-M   'P 1'
#
loop_
_entity.id
_entity.type
_entity.pdbx_description
1 polymer ?
#
loop_
_entity_poly.entity_id
_entity_poly.type
_entity_poly.pdbx_seq_one_letter_code
_entity_poly.pdbx_strand_id
1 'polypeptide(L)'
;TADYDNFIFSVSCNFKKIDNINSMTDDLWRKQKNKTAVSSYLFDASKGYFKRHYQYDVEAKKQYNKLKSENKKVFDDASYTTIYRFDKEIVSQTNGSSKISKSKKAVMQRVSALDIINGKGNLANTIQLKK
;
A
#
# COMPACT_ATOMS: atom_id res chain seq x y z
N THR A 1 16.70 -23.05 7.85
CA THR A 1 17.32 -21.81 8.35
C THR A 1 16.53 -20.65 7.83
N ALA A 2 16.24 -19.63 8.64
CA ALA A 2 15.57 -18.42 8.16
C ALA A 2 16.53 -17.64 7.25
N ASP A 3 16.06 -17.21 6.09
CA ASP A 3 16.83 -16.45 5.11
C ASP A 3 16.59 -14.95 5.35
N TYR A 4 17.36 -14.36 6.27
CA TYR A 4 17.27 -12.93 6.57
C TYR A 4 17.95 -12.03 5.54
N ASP A 5 18.66 -12.62 4.57
CA ASP A 5 19.29 -11.89 3.47
C ASP A 5 18.23 -11.53 2.42
N ASN A 6 17.30 -12.45 2.12
CA ASN A 6 16.23 -12.24 1.14
C ASN A 6 14.84 -12.02 1.77
N PHE A 7 14.63 -12.38 3.03
CA PHE A 7 13.33 -12.33 3.69
C PHE A 7 13.42 -12.00 5.19
N ILE A 8 12.89 -10.84 5.58
CA ILE A 8 12.95 -10.42 6.99
C ILE A 8 11.85 -11.09 7.82
N PHE A 9 10.57 -10.90 7.44
CA PHE A 9 9.42 -11.51 8.12
C PHE A 9 8.12 -11.38 7.29
N SER A 10 7.08 -12.12 7.69
CA SER A 10 5.70 -11.94 7.20
C SER A 10 4.72 -11.78 8.35
N VAL A 11 3.74 -10.90 8.19
CA VAL A 11 2.58 -10.80 9.09
C VAL A 11 1.32 -11.14 8.29
N SER A 12 0.48 -12.00 8.86
CA SER A 12 -0.82 -12.35 8.30
C SER A 12 -1.91 -12.10 9.33
N CYS A 13 -2.96 -11.40 8.92
CA CYS A 13 -4.10 -11.08 9.76
C CYS A 13 -5.38 -11.35 8.99
N ASN A 14 -6.39 -11.89 9.66
CA ASN A 14 -7.71 -12.14 9.08
C ASN A 14 -8.75 -11.25 9.75
N PHE A 15 -9.53 -10.54 8.94
CA PHE A 15 -10.53 -9.58 9.42
C PHE A 15 -11.88 -9.84 8.77
N LYS A 16 -12.96 -9.69 9.54
CA LYS A 16 -14.34 -9.81 9.03
C LYS A 16 -14.78 -8.60 8.20
N LYS A 17 -14.22 -7.41 8.48
CA LYS A 17 -14.59 -6.13 7.85
C LYS A 17 -13.35 -5.29 7.60
N ILE A 18 -13.37 -4.53 6.51
CA ILE A 18 -12.25 -3.66 6.14
C ILE A 18 -12.03 -2.52 7.13
N ASP A 19 -13.09 -2.07 7.81
CA ASP A 19 -13.00 -1.04 8.84
C ASP A 19 -12.09 -1.45 9.99
N ASN A 20 -12.03 -2.74 10.32
CA ASN A 20 -11.13 -3.25 11.36
C ASN A 20 -9.65 -3.06 10.97
N ILE A 21 -9.33 -3.11 9.67
CA ILE A 21 -7.98 -2.84 9.16
C ILE A 21 -7.65 -1.36 9.36
N ASN A 22 -8.59 -0.46 9.02
CA ASN A 22 -8.42 0.98 9.22
C ASN A 22 -8.22 1.30 10.70
N SER A 23 -9.09 0.81 11.59
CA SER A 23 -8.98 1.06 13.03
C SER A 23 -7.65 0.56 13.62
N MET A 24 -7.22 -0.65 13.25
CA MET A 24 -5.92 -1.19 13.68
C MET A 24 -4.75 -0.34 13.16
N THR A 25 -4.79 0.07 11.89
CA THR A 25 -3.73 0.90 11.28
C THR A 25 -3.66 2.26 11.96
N ASP A 26 -4.82 2.87 12.24
CA ASP A 26 -4.91 4.14 12.95
C ASP A 26 -4.40 4.05 14.39
N ASP A 27 -4.73 2.97 15.10
CA ASP A 27 -4.23 2.70 16.46
C ASP A 27 -2.71 2.55 16.50
N LEU A 28 -2.15 1.80 15.55
CA LEU A 28 -0.70 1.63 15.42
C LEU A 28 -0.04 2.97 15.08
N TRP A 29 -0.59 3.69 14.11
CA TRP A 29 -0.07 4.99 13.69
C TRP A 29 -0.07 6.02 14.83
N ARG A 30 -1.14 6.08 15.63
CA ARG A 30 -1.22 6.96 16.82
C ARG A 30 -0.13 6.70 17.84
N LYS A 31 0.36 5.46 17.93
CA LYS A 31 1.42 5.05 18.87
C LYS A 31 2.83 5.23 18.31
N GLN A 32 2.98 5.53 17.03
CA GLN A 32 4.31 5.76 16.42
C GLN A 32 4.84 7.15 16.77
N LYS A 33 6.13 7.21 17.13
CA LYS A 33 6.83 8.48 17.41
C LYS A 33 6.96 9.35 16.14
N ASN A 34 7.26 8.71 15.02
CA ASN A 34 7.35 9.35 13.72
C ASN A 34 6.09 9.02 12.92
N LYS A 35 5.19 9.98 12.81
CA LYS A 35 3.96 9.84 12.02
C LYS A 35 4.33 9.95 10.54
N THR A 36 3.81 9.03 9.74
CA THR A 36 3.95 9.02 8.27
C THR A 36 2.58 8.92 7.61
N ALA A 37 2.54 8.94 6.27
CA ALA A 37 1.31 8.80 5.51
C ALA A 37 0.48 7.59 5.97
N VAL A 38 -0.82 7.82 6.19
CA VAL A 38 -1.81 6.76 6.46
C VAL A 38 -2.56 6.48 5.16
N SER A 39 -2.68 5.21 4.82
CA SER A 39 -3.66 4.77 3.80
C SER A 39 -4.89 4.25 4.52
N SER A 40 -6.06 4.56 3.99
CA SER A 40 -7.31 3.96 4.44
C SER A 40 -8.02 3.25 3.30
N TYR A 41 -8.88 2.31 3.65
CA TYR A 41 -9.53 1.44 2.69
C TYR A 41 -11.05 1.50 2.87
N LEU A 42 -11.77 1.41 1.77
CA LEU A 42 -13.22 1.29 1.74
C LEU A 42 -13.58 0.12 0.84
N PHE A 43 -14.55 -0.69 1.28
CA PHE A 43 -15.09 -1.78 0.48
C PHE A 43 -16.60 -1.85 0.66
N ASP A 44 -17.32 -1.68 -0.44
CA ASP A 44 -18.77 -1.87 -0.54
C ASP A 44 -19.02 -3.13 -1.38
N ALA A 45 -19.28 -4.24 -0.68
CA ALA A 45 -19.56 -5.53 -1.31
C ALA A 45 -20.82 -5.51 -2.18
N SER A 46 -21.84 -4.72 -1.80
CA SER A 46 -23.11 -4.62 -2.53
C SER A 46 -22.93 -3.94 -3.90
N LYS A 47 -22.00 -2.98 -3.97
CA LYS A 47 -21.65 -2.26 -5.21
C LYS A 47 -20.47 -2.88 -5.94
N GLY A 48 -19.80 -3.87 -5.35
CA GLY A 48 -18.55 -4.42 -5.87
C GLY A 48 -17.46 -3.35 -5.97
N TYR A 49 -17.38 -2.46 -5.00
CA TYR A 49 -16.55 -1.25 -5.07
C TYR A 49 -15.48 -1.28 -3.99
N PHE A 50 -14.21 -1.19 -4.39
CA PHE A 50 -13.07 -1.04 -3.48
C PHE A 50 -12.37 0.29 -3.74
N LYS A 51 -11.92 0.95 -2.67
CA LYS A 51 -11.11 2.16 -2.77
C LYS A 51 -9.99 2.12 -1.73
N ARG A 52 -8.77 2.39 -2.16
CA ARG A 52 -7.69 2.84 -1.30
C ARG A 52 -7.58 4.36 -1.40
N HIS A 53 -7.72 5.02 -0.27
CA HIS A 53 -7.31 6.40 -0.11
C HIS A 53 -5.83 6.46 0.26
N TYR A 54 -5.13 7.41 -0.34
CA TYR A 54 -3.73 7.68 -0.08
C TYR A 54 -3.53 9.19 -0.16
N GLN A 55 -2.81 9.72 0.82
CA GLN A 55 -2.36 11.09 0.85
C GLN A 55 -0.86 11.09 1.11
N TYR A 56 -0.11 11.85 0.31
CA TYR A 56 1.31 12.04 0.55
C TYR A 56 1.53 12.80 1.86
N ASP A 57 2.53 12.37 2.63
CA ASP A 57 2.95 13.00 3.87
C ASP A 57 4.38 13.51 3.74
N VAL A 58 4.54 14.83 3.93
CA VAL A 58 5.83 15.51 3.85
C VAL A 58 6.83 15.04 4.92
N GLU A 59 6.33 14.44 6.00
CA GLU A 59 7.18 13.93 7.08
C GLU A 59 8.04 12.76 6.61
N ALA A 60 7.59 11.97 5.63
CA ALA A 60 8.40 10.91 5.03
C ALA A 60 9.71 11.46 4.45
N LYS A 61 9.64 12.56 3.69
CA LYS A 61 10.82 13.23 3.13
C LYS A 61 11.72 13.84 4.21
N LYS A 62 11.13 14.44 5.25
CA LYS A 62 11.89 15.01 6.37
C LYS A 62 12.68 13.93 7.11
N GLN A 63 12.06 12.79 7.40
CA GLN A 63 12.73 11.68 8.07
C GLN A 63 13.82 11.05 7.18
N TYR A 64 13.54 10.87 5.89
CA TYR A 64 14.54 10.42 4.91
C TYR A 64 15.76 11.35 4.86
N ASN A 65 15.55 12.67 4.89
CA ASN A 65 16.64 13.64 4.81
C ASN A 65 17.59 13.59 6.03
N LYS A 66 17.11 13.16 7.20
CA LYS A 66 17.91 12.98 8.43
C LYS A 66 18.84 11.76 8.37
N LEU A 67 18.65 10.86 7.40
CA LEU A 67 19.50 9.69 7.22
C LEU A 67 20.87 10.08 6.67
N LYS A 68 21.91 9.36 7.10
CA LYS A 68 23.23 9.41 6.48
C LYS A 68 23.18 8.89 5.04
N SER A 69 24.12 9.33 4.20
CA SER A 69 24.17 8.97 2.78
C SER A 69 24.22 7.46 2.54
N GLU A 70 24.93 6.72 3.40
CA GLU A 70 25.05 5.26 3.30
C GLU A 70 23.70 4.58 3.50
N ASN A 71 22.89 5.08 4.45
CA ASN A 71 21.55 4.56 4.73
C ASN A 71 20.51 4.98 3.69
N LYS A 72 20.79 5.99 2.87
CA LYS A 72 19.90 6.40 1.77
C LYS A 72 19.97 5.43 0.59
N LYS A 73 21.13 4.80 0.35
CA LYS A 73 21.32 3.86 -0.77
C LYS A 73 20.38 2.66 -0.74
N VAL A 74 19.94 2.21 0.44
CA VAL A 74 19.00 1.08 0.55
C VAL A 74 17.66 1.37 -0.13
N PHE A 75 17.33 2.65 -0.39
CA PHE A 75 16.09 3.05 -1.03
C PHE A 75 16.16 3.07 -2.55
N ASP A 76 17.36 3.01 -3.15
CA ASP A 76 17.55 3.11 -4.61
C ASP A 76 16.81 1.98 -5.34
N ASP A 77 16.90 0.76 -4.79
CA ASP A 77 16.22 -0.43 -5.32
C ASP A 77 14.95 -0.81 -4.54
N ALA A 78 14.62 -0.07 -3.47
CA ALA A 78 13.47 -0.36 -2.65
C ALA A 78 12.16 -0.01 -3.36
N SER A 79 11.15 -0.85 -3.13
CA SER A 79 9.82 -0.65 -3.71
C SER A 79 8.72 -1.00 -2.74
N TYR A 80 7.60 -0.31 -2.89
CA TYR A 80 6.34 -0.65 -2.24
C TYR A 80 5.47 -1.38 -3.26
N THR A 81 5.14 -2.64 -2.97
CA THR A 81 4.29 -3.47 -3.81
C THR A 81 2.97 -3.74 -3.11
N THR A 82 1.85 -3.44 -3.77
CA THR A 82 0.51 -3.85 -3.33
C THR A 82 -0.10 -4.83 -4.28
N ILE A 83 -0.82 -5.80 -3.71
CA ILE A 83 -1.60 -6.77 -4.46
C ILE A 83 -2.98 -6.84 -3.80
N TYR A 84 -4.01 -6.44 -4.54
CA TYR A 84 -5.40 -6.65 -4.13
C TYR A 84 -5.94 -7.87 -4.88
N ARG A 85 -6.58 -8.78 -4.17
CA ARG A 85 -7.21 -9.98 -4.75
C ARG A 85 -8.70 -9.97 -4.43
N PHE A 86 -9.51 -10.36 -5.40
CA PHE A 86 -10.96 -10.36 -5.30
C PHE A 86 -11.53 -11.68 -5.82
N ASP A 87 -12.63 -12.12 -5.22
CA ASP A 87 -13.34 -13.32 -5.69
C ASP A 87 -14.07 -13.08 -7.02
N LYS A 88 -14.46 -11.82 -7.26
CA LYS A 88 -15.10 -11.35 -8.49
C LYS A 88 -14.08 -10.70 -9.43
N GLU A 89 -14.38 -10.75 -10.72
CA GLU A 89 -13.54 -10.12 -11.74
C GLU A 89 -13.57 -8.58 -11.63
N ILE A 90 -12.44 -7.97 -11.93
CA ILE A 90 -12.23 -6.53 -12.00
C ILE A 90 -12.71 -6.03 -13.37
N VAL A 91 -13.54 -5.00 -13.33
CA VAL A 91 -14.07 -4.29 -14.50
C VAL A 91 -13.18 -3.11 -14.85
N SER A 92 -12.79 -2.31 -13.85
CA SER A 92 -11.96 -1.13 -14.06
C SER A 92 -11.16 -0.75 -12.81
N GLN A 93 -10.14 0.08 -13.04
CA GLN A 93 -9.31 0.68 -12.00
C GLN A 93 -9.01 2.14 -12.35
N THR A 94 -8.75 2.99 -11.37
CA THR A 94 -8.38 4.41 -11.62
C THR A 94 -6.89 4.64 -11.71
N ASN A 95 -6.06 3.76 -11.11
CA ASN A 95 -4.61 3.95 -11.11
C ASN A 95 -3.95 3.28 -12.32
N GLY A 96 -3.58 4.08 -13.33
CA GLY A 96 -2.94 3.59 -14.56
C GLY A 96 -1.57 2.94 -14.36
N SER A 97 -0.89 3.18 -13.23
CA SER A 97 0.39 2.52 -12.91
C SER A 97 0.21 1.09 -12.38
N SER A 98 -1.02 0.69 -12.05
CA SER A 98 -1.33 -0.65 -11.59
C SER A 98 -1.69 -1.59 -12.75
N LYS A 99 -1.49 -2.90 -12.56
CA LYS A 99 -1.71 -3.92 -13.59
C LYS A 99 -2.76 -4.92 -13.10
N ILE A 100 -3.74 -5.21 -13.94
CA ILE A 100 -4.74 -6.26 -13.70
C ILE A 100 -4.16 -7.61 -14.14
N SER A 101 -4.35 -8.66 -13.34
CA SER A 101 -3.92 -10.01 -13.68
C SER A 101 -4.68 -10.58 -14.89
N LYS A 102 -4.13 -11.59 -15.57
CA LYS A 102 -4.82 -12.26 -16.68
C LYS A 102 -6.19 -12.84 -16.30
N SER A 103 -6.32 -13.32 -15.07
CA SER A 103 -7.60 -13.82 -14.51
C SER A 103 -8.60 -12.71 -14.17
N LYS A 104 -8.21 -11.43 -14.25
CA LYS A 104 -8.97 -10.27 -13.79
C LYS A 104 -9.36 -10.31 -12.32
N LYS A 105 -8.72 -11.14 -11.48
CA LYS A 105 -9.02 -11.27 -10.05
C LYS A 105 -7.98 -10.63 -9.13
N ALA A 106 -6.95 -10.01 -9.70
CA ALA A 106 -5.98 -9.28 -8.91
C ALA A 106 -5.53 -7.98 -9.59
N VAL A 107 -5.21 -6.98 -8.79
CA VAL A 107 -4.50 -5.76 -9.19
C VAL A 107 -3.18 -5.71 -8.46
N MET A 108 -2.07 -5.55 -9.18
CA MET A 108 -0.75 -5.29 -8.61
C MET A 108 -0.33 -3.85 -8.92
N GLN A 109 0.20 -3.15 -7.91
CA GLN A 109 0.92 -1.90 -8.12
C GLN A 109 2.31 -2.02 -7.50
N ARG A 110 3.33 -1.54 -8.20
CA ARG A 110 4.70 -1.44 -7.68
C ARG A 110 5.17 -0.01 -7.89
N VAL A 111 5.62 0.64 -6.82
CA VAL A 111 6.11 2.03 -6.84
C VAL A 111 7.45 2.07 -6.13
N SER A 112 8.40 2.86 -6.64
CA SER A 112 9.68 3.08 -5.94
C SER A 112 9.43 3.68 -4.55
N ALA A 113 10.19 3.23 -3.56
CA ALA A 113 10.15 3.84 -2.23
C ALA A 113 10.52 5.33 -2.29
N LEU A 114 11.48 5.70 -3.14
CA LEU A 114 11.88 7.10 -3.33
C LEU A 114 10.77 7.95 -3.95
N ASP A 115 9.96 7.41 -4.86
CA ASP A 115 8.82 8.15 -5.40
C ASP A 115 7.77 8.42 -4.33
N ILE A 116 7.50 7.45 -3.46
CA ILE A 116 6.58 7.64 -2.32
C ILE A 116 7.14 8.70 -1.36
N ILE A 117 8.42 8.59 -0.98
CA ILE A 117 9.11 9.52 -0.06
C ILE A 117 9.11 10.94 -0.62
N ASN A 118 9.30 11.11 -1.93
CA ASN A 118 9.37 12.42 -2.56
C ASN A 118 8.00 12.97 -3.02
N GLY A 119 6.91 12.26 -2.76
CA GLY A 119 5.56 12.68 -3.15
C GLY A 119 5.25 12.58 -4.65
N LYS A 120 6.08 11.85 -5.40
CA LYS A 120 5.86 11.56 -6.83
C LYS A 120 5.02 10.30 -7.05
N GLY A 121 5.06 9.38 -6.08
CA GLY A 121 4.31 8.13 -6.09
C GLY A 121 2.88 8.33 -5.61
N ASN A 122 1.92 7.70 -6.29
CA ASN A 122 0.52 7.70 -5.90
C ASN A 122 0.00 6.27 -5.71
N LEU A 123 -0.47 5.96 -4.50
CA LEU A 123 -1.00 4.66 -4.15
C LEU A 123 -2.54 4.62 -4.09
N ALA A 124 -3.20 5.74 -4.39
CA ALA A 124 -4.65 5.80 -4.44
C ALA A 124 -5.15 4.93 -5.61
N ASN A 125 -6.20 4.15 -5.38
CA ASN A 125 -6.81 3.35 -6.43
C ASN A 125 -8.27 3.09 -6.09
N THR A 126 -9.13 3.20 -7.10
CA THR A 126 -10.53 2.76 -7.03
C THR A 126 -10.67 1.60 -7.98
N ILE A 127 -11.25 0.49 -7.51
CA ILE A 127 -11.42 -0.74 -8.26
C ILE A 127 -12.90 -1.07 -8.28
N GLN A 128 -13.44 -1.23 -9.49
CA GLN A 128 -14.81 -1.70 -9.70
C GLN A 128 -14.78 -3.18 -10.07
N LEU A 129 -15.58 -3.97 -9.37
CA LEU A 129 -15.77 -5.40 -9.59
C LEU A 129 -17.06 -5.64 -10.36
N LYS A 130 -17.13 -6.79 -11.04
CA LYS A 130 -18.34 -7.30 -11.66
C LYS A 130 -19.38 -7.58 -10.55
N LYS A 131 -20.65 -7.26 -10.82
CA LYS A 131 -21.75 -7.56 -9.91
C LYS A 131 -21.98 -9.06 -9.80
#